data_AF-S2R290-F1
#
_entry.id   AF-S2R290-F1
#
_cell.length_a   1.000
_cell.length_b   1.000
_cell.length_c   1.000
_cell.angle_alpha   90.00
_cell.angle_beta   90.00
_cell.angle_gamma   90.00
#
_symmetry.space_group_name_H-M   'P 1'
#
loop_
_entity.id
_entity.type
_entity.pdbx_description
1 polymer ?
#
loop_
_entity_poly.entity_id
_entity_poly.type
_entity_poly.pdbx_seq_one_letter_code
_entity_poly.pdbx_strand_id
1 'polypeptide(L)'
;MDQFSISNLADWLEAHNDDLMAKKTQLDPNKVYAIVDYLKVLKKPAEKYLHMKQADYYTIESDHKLNLPDDNAPLTATHDRIMVNHVDGSIKNDQLNFTYNHEPVFDGGYTPQRDLNIVKYGLEVIGAVATSGHIETVSAALSPDAVLTLVLAATAFSSYQA
;
A
#
# COMPACT_ATOMS: atom_id res chain seq x y z
N MET A 1 -6.66 15.72 3.41
CA MET A 1 -5.54 15.53 2.47
C MET A 1 -5.89 16.22 1.17
N ASP A 2 -4.89 16.70 0.44
CA ASP A 2 -5.03 17.24 -0.92
C ASP A 2 -4.47 16.24 -1.95
N GLN A 3 -4.64 16.54 -3.23
CA GLN A 3 -4.19 15.68 -4.32
C GLN A 3 -2.66 15.51 -4.40
N PHE A 4 -1.88 16.37 -3.73
CA PHE A 4 -0.41 16.31 -3.69
C PHE A 4 0.11 15.51 -2.50
N SER A 5 -0.73 15.23 -1.52
CA SER A 5 -0.33 14.56 -0.28
C SER A 5 0.25 13.17 -0.51
N ILE A 6 -0.14 12.48 -1.59
CA ILE A 6 0.39 11.18 -1.99
C ILE A 6 1.84 11.31 -2.49
N SER A 7 2.05 12.17 -3.50
CA SER A 7 3.38 12.44 -4.06
C SER A 7 4.33 13.03 -3.02
N ASN A 8 3.85 13.93 -2.16
CA ASN A 8 4.66 14.49 -1.08
C ASN A 8 5.15 13.43 -0.10
N LEU A 9 4.34 12.40 0.21
CA LEU A 9 4.81 11.32 1.07
C LEU A 9 5.81 10.42 0.32
N ALA A 10 5.56 10.13 -0.96
CA ALA A 10 6.48 9.37 -1.80
C ALA A 10 7.87 10.04 -1.87
N ASP A 11 7.92 11.33 -2.20
CA ASP A 11 9.14 12.14 -2.25
C ASP A 11 9.85 12.17 -0.89
N TRP A 12 9.09 12.29 0.20
CA TRP A 12 9.66 12.26 1.54
C TRP A 12 10.30 10.90 1.87
N LEU A 13 9.65 9.79 1.50
CA LEU A 13 10.19 8.44 1.71
C LEU A 13 11.48 8.22 0.92
N GLU A 14 11.54 8.69 -0.33
CA GLU A 14 12.75 8.64 -1.14
C GLU A 14 13.88 9.46 -0.51
N ALA A 15 13.60 10.72 -0.14
CA ALA A 15 14.60 11.61 0.46
C ALA A 15 15.13 11.13 1.83
N HIS A 16 14.37 10.30 2.55
CA HIS A 16 14.74 9.80 3.87
C HIS A 16 15.02 8.29 3.89
N ASN A 17 15.16 7.63 2.74
CA ASN A 17 15.32 6.17 2.64
C ASN A 17 16.42 5.64 3.58
N ASP A 18 17.62 6.22 3.51
CA ASP A 18 18.76 5.76 4.29
C ASP A 18 18.60 5.99 5.79
N ASP A 19 18.01 7.13 6.18
CA ASP A 19 17.75 7.46 7.58
C ASP A 19 16.61 6.61 8.18
N LEU A 20 15.62 6.25 7.37
CA LEU A 20 14.56 5.30 7.74
C LEU A 20 15.15 3.91 7.97
N MET A 21 15.98 3.43 7.04
CA MET A 21 16.66 2.13 7.15
C MET A 21 17.63 2.08 8.34
N ALA A 22 18.32 3.20 8.62
CA ALA A 22 19.21 3.35 9.76
C ALA A 22 18.48 3.63 11.10
N LYS A 23 17.13 3.65 11.10
CA LYS A 23 16.29 3.97 12.27
C LYS A 23 16.58 5.35 12.92
N LYS A 24 17.18 6.29 12.16
CA LYS A 24 17.39 7.69 12.61
C LYS A 24 16.12 8.53 12.47
N THR A 25 15.29 8.14 11.50
CA THR A 25 13.96 8.68 11.26
C THR A 25 12.97 7.53 11.36
N GLN A 26 11.81 7.77 11.97
CA GLN A 26 10.75 6.77 12.08
C GLN A 26 9.65 7.04 11.05
N LEU A 27 9.19 5.99 10.37
CA LEU A 27 7.98 6.03 9.57
C LEU A 27 6.77 6.11 10.49
N ASP A 28 5.97 7.16 10.35
CA ASP A 28 4.62 7.23 10.89
C ASP A 28 3.65 6.52 9.93
N PRO A 29 3.19 5.30 10.26
CA PRO A 29 2.35 4.53 9.36
C PRO A 29 0.96 5.17 9.18
N ASN A 30 0.53 6.05 10.10
CA ASN A 30 -0.74 6.75 9.98
C ASN A 30 -0.80 7.68 8.77
N LYS A 31 0.36 8.17 8.30
CA LYS A 31 0.41 8.94 7.04
C LYS A 31 0.04 8.07 5.84
N VAL A 32 0.46 6.81 5.83
CA VAL A 32 0.11 5.84 4.77
C VAL A 32 -1.36 5.46 4.90
N TYR A 33 -1.87 5.25 6.13
CA TYR A 33 -3.28 4.95 6.37
C TYR A 33 -4.19 6.06 5.88
N ALA A 34 -3.82 7.32 6.14
CA ALA A 34 -4.59 8.47 5.68
C ALA A 34 -4.66 8.55 4.14
N ILE A 35 -3.59 8.19 3.43
CA ILE A 35 -3.60 8.09 1.96
C ILE A 35 -4.56 7.00 1.51
N VAL A 36 -4.46 5.82 2.11
CA VAL A 36 -5.32 4.68 1.79
C VAL A 36 -6.81 5.04 2.00
N ASP A 37 -7.12 5.70 3.11
CA ASP A 37 -8.47 6.18 3.42
C ASP A 37 -8.93 7.28 2.45
N TYR A 38 -8.02 8.17 2.02
CA TYR A 38 -8.32 9.19 1.02
C TYR A 38 -8.65 8.59 -0.35
N LEU A 39 -7.96 7.52 -0.74
CA LEU A 39 -8.22 6.79 -2.00
C LEU A 39 -9.59 6.11 -1.99
N LYS A 40 -10.18 5.79 -0.83
CA LYS A 40 -11.50 5.16 -0.69
C LYS A 40 -11.67 3.86 -1.52
N VAL A 41 -10.57 3.15 -1.78
CA VAL A 41 -10.60 1.83 -2.43
C VAL A 41 -11.09 0.78 -1.43
N LEU A 42 -10.63 0.90 -0.17
CA LEU A 42 -11.09 0.07 0.93
C LEU A 42 -12.40 0.61 1.53
N LYS A 43 -13.30 -0.30 1.91
CA LYS A 43 -14.65 -0.03 2.45
C LYS A 43 -14.61 0.43 3.91
N LYS A 44 -13.55 0.11 4.65
CA LYS A 44 -13.34 0.49 6.06
C LYS A 44 -12.10 1.37 6.18
N PRO A 45 -11.92 2.07 7.31
CA PRO A 45 -10.65 2.75 7.59
C PRO A 45 -9.49 1.75 7.60
N ALA A 46 -8.35 2.13 7.03
CA ALA A 46 -7.14 1.32 6.84
C ALA A 46 -6.71 0.57 8.12
N GLU A 47 -6.70 1.27 9.26
CA GLU A 47 -6.31 0.70 10.55
C GLU A 47 -7.19 -0.50 10.97
N LYS A 48 -8.46 -0.56 10.55
CA LYS A 48 -9.37 -1.65 10.91
C LYS A 48 -8.99 -2.98 10.28
N TYR A 49 -8.23 -2.97 9.18
CA TYR A 49 -7.79 -4.21 8.53
C TYR A 49 -6.67 -4.90 9.32
N LEU A 50 -5.86 -4.19 10.10
CA LEU A 50 -4.69 -4.76 10.80
C LEU A 50 -5.03 -5.95 11.71
N HIS A 51 -6.22 -5.95 12.28
CA HIS A 51 -6.73 -6.97 13.19
C HIS A 51 -7.83 -7.85 12.58
N MET A 52 -8.19 -7.60 11.32
CA MET A 52 -9.16 -8.43 10.61
C MET A 52 -8.55 -9.78 10.29
N LYS A 53 -9.33 -10.85 10.38
CA LYS A 53 -8.88 -12.18 9.93
C LYS A 53 -8.70 -12.20 8.42
N GLN A 54 -7.74 -13.00 7.95
CA GLN A 54 -7.51 -13.16 6.53
C GLN A 54 -8.76 -13.66 5.79
N ALA A 55 -9.48 -14.66 6.33
CA ALA A 55 -10.70 -15.20 5.73
C ALA A 55 -11.82 -14.16 5.62
N ASP A 56 -11.98 -13.31 6.63
CA ASP A 56 -13.01 -12.26 6.63
C ASP A 56 -12.76 -11.30 5.47
N TYR A 57 -11.53 -10.77 5.35
CA TYR A 57 -11.15 -9.87 4.26
C TYR A 57 -11.24 -10.55 2.88
N TYR A 58 -10.72 -11.78 2.77
CA TYR A 58 -10.74 -12.56 1.55
C TYR A 58 -12.16 -12.72 1.00
N THR A 59 -13.15 -12.92 1.89
CA THR A 59 -14.55 -13.14 1.50
C THR A 59 -15.28 -11.84 1.14
N ILE A 60 -15.02 -10.74 1.85
CA ILE A 60 -15.88 -9.54 1.78
C ILE A 60 -15.39 -8.46 0.81
N GLU A 61 -14.11 -8.49 0.42
CA GLU A 61 -13.49 -7.33 -0.21
C GLU A 61 -12.27 -7.62 -1.10
N SER A 62 -11.49 -8.66 -0.80
CA SER A 62 -10.32 -9.02 -1.60
C SER A 62 -10.65 -9.23 -3.07
N ASP A 63 -9.75 -8.79 -3.95
CA ASP A 63 -9.76 -9.12 -5.38
C ASP A 63 -8.86 -10.32 -5.71
N HIS A 64 -8.52 -11.11 -4.68
CA HIS A 64 -7.80 -12.38 -4.70
C HIS A 64 -6.41 -12.33 -5.35
N LYS A 65 -5.75 -11.17 -5.31
CA LYS A 65 -4.34 -11.03 -5.69
C LYS A 65 -3.43 -11.35 -4.52
N LEU A 66 -3.79 -10.98 -3.30
CA LEU A 66 -3.02 -11.27 -2.10
C LEU A 66 -3.25 -12.71 -1.67
N ASN A 67 -2.16 -13.46 -1.47
CA ASN A 67 -2.24 -14.81 -0.93
C ASN A 67 -2.49 -14.77 0.58
N LEU A 68 -3.64 -15.33 0.96
CA LEU A 68 -4.17 -15.29 2.33
C LEU A 68 -4.46 -16.71 2.82
N PRO A 69 -3.43 -17.50 3.15
CA PRO A 69 -3.59 -18.94 3.40
C PRO A 69 -4.05 -19.29 4.82
N ASP A 70 -4.03 -18.36 5.78
CA ASP A 70 -4.38 -18.64 7.17
C ASP A 70 -5.66 -17.89 7.58
N ASP A 71 -6.78 -18.58 7.44
CA ASP A 71 -8.12 -18.08 7.72
C ASP A 71 -8.30 -17.47 9.13
N ASN A 72 -7.52 -17.92 10.11
CA ASN A 72 -7.67 -17.50 11.50
C ASN A 72 -6.65 -16.45 11.92
N ALA A 73 -5.56 -16.29 11.18
CA ALA A 73 -4.56 -15.27 11.43
C ALA A 73 -5.09 -13.87 11.08
N PRO A 74 -4.58 -12.82 11.75
CA PRO A 74 -4.83 -11.45 11.31
C PRO A 74 -4.12 -11.14 9.99
N LEU A 75 -4.58 -10.13 9.25
CA LEU A 75 -3.93 -9.66 8.00
C LEU A 75 -2.49 -9.18 8.22
N THR A 76 -2.16 -8.70 9.42
CA THR A 76 -0.78 -8.34 9.79
C THR A 76 0.20 -9.52 9.79
N ALA A 77 -0.31 -10.76 9.88
CA ALA A 77 0.50 -11.98 9.77
C ALA A 77 0.69 -12.46 8.32
N THR A 78 0.07 -11.79 7.33
CA THR A 78 0.25 -12.15 5.92
C THR A 78 1.70 -11.91 5.49
N HIS A 79 2.31 -12.91 4.87
CA HIS A 79 3.68 -12.83 4.34
C HIS A 79 3.74 -12.42 2.87
N ASP A 80 2.63 -12.55 2.14
CA ASP A 80 2.56 -12.07 0.78
C ASP A 80 2.44 -10.54 0.74
N ARG A 81 2.94 -9.94 -0.34
CA ARG A 81 2.88 -8.49 -0.58
C ARG A 81 2.68 -8.25 -2.07
N ILE A 82 1.74 -7.36 -2.39
CA ILE A 82 1.52 -6.85 -3.74
C ILE A 82 2.15 -5.47 -3.90
N MET A 83 3.08 -5.33 -4.84
CA MET A 83 3.64 -4.03 -5.20
C MET A 83 2.94 -3.48 -6.46
N VAL A 84 2.63 -2.19 -6.42
CA VAL A 84 2.13 -1.44 -7.59
C VAL A 84 3.33 -0.98 -8.40
N ASN A 85 3.45 -1.46 -9.64
CA ASN A 85 4.65 -1.24 -10.45
C ASN A 85 4.50 -0.11 -11.46
N HIS A 86 3.33 -0.04 -12.06
CA HIS A 86 3.09 0.82 -13.21
C HIS A 86 1.62 1.14 -13.35
N VAL A 87 1.35 2.28 -13.98
CA VAL A 87 0.02 2.73 -14.38
C VAL A 87 0.06 3.14 -15.84
N ASP A 88 -0.88 2.61 -16.63
CA ASP A 88 -1.07 2.93 -18.04
C ASP A 88 -2.46 3.54 -18.28
N GLY A 89 -2.66 4.09 -19.47
CA GLY A 89 -3.98 4.45 -19.97
C GLY A 89 -4.15 5.94 -20.23
N SER A 90 -5.40 6.40 -20.17
CA SER A 90 -5.82 7.77 -20.40
C SER A 90 -6.81 8.22 -19.34
N ILE A 91 -6.36 9.13 -18.48
CA ILE A 91 -7.20 9.80 -17.49
C ILE A 91 -8.38 10.54 -18.16
N LYS A 92 -8.15 11.14 -19.33
CA LYS A 92 -9.21 11.85 -20.08
C LYS A 92 -10.35 10.95 -20.55
N ASN A 93 -10.07 9.66 -20.72
CA ASN A 93 -11.06 8.67 -21.16
C ASN A 93 -11.55 7.79 -20.00
N ASP A 94 -11.19 8.14 -18.76
CA ASP A 94 -11.44 7.33 -17.57
C ASP A 94 -11.00 5.87 -17.70
N GLN A 95 -9.85 5.66 -18.35
CA GLN A 95 -9.25 4.35 -18.57
C GLN A 95 -7.88 4.34 -17.92
N LEU A 96 -7.75 3.72 -16.75
CA LEU A 96 -6.48 3.49 -16.08
C LEU A 96 -6.31 2.01 -15.81
N ASN A 97 -5.09 1.51 -16.00
CA ASN A 97 -4.74 0.13 -15.67
C ASN A 97 -3.48 0.14 -14.81
N PHE A 98 -3.59 -0.38 -13.59
CA PHE A 98 -2.45 -0.62 -12.73
C PHE A 98 -1.94 -2.05 -12.92
N THR A 99 -0.63 -2.22 -12.87
CA THR A 99 0.02 -3.54 -12.89
C THR A 99 0.68 -3.83 -11.55
N TYR A 100 0.71 -5.11 -11.22
CA TYR A 100 1.10 -5.57 -9.90
C TYR A 100 2.03 -6.78 -9.99
N ASN A 101 2.91 -6.93 -9.01
CA ASN A 101 3.71 -8.15 -8.80
C ASN A 101 3.68 -8.54 -7.33
N HIS A 102 3.96 -9.81 -7.08
CA HIS A 102 4.24 -10.30 -5.75
C HIS A 102 5.67 -9.98 -5.36
N GLU A 103 5.85 -9.48 -4.15
CA GLU A 103 7.15 -9.18 -3.55
C GLU A 103 7.46 -10.17 -2.42
N PRO A 104 8.58 -10.93 -2.51
CA PRO A 104 8.90 -11.97 -1.53
C PRO A 104 9.49 -11.38 -0.24
N VAL A 105 8.75 -10.54 0.49
CA VAL A 105 9.28 -9.77 1.63
C VAL A 105 9.81 -10.63 2.79
N PHE A 106 9.27 -11.83 2.95
CA PHE A 106 9.59 -12.75 4.05
C PHE A 106 10.41 -13.96 3.61
N ASP A 107 10.84 -14.01 2.34
CA ASP A 107 11.58 -15.15 1.80
C ASP A 107 13.03 -15.11 2.28
N GLY A 108 13.42 -16.09 3.10
CA GLY A 108 14.69 -16.06 3.83
C GLY A 108 14.70 -15.18 5.09
N GLY A 109 13.51 -14.73 5.55
CA GLY A 109 13.35 -13.82 6.69
C GLY A 109 12.83 -12.45 6.27
N TYR A 110 12.48 -11.61 7.26
CA TYR A 110 11.90 -10.30 6.99
C TYR A 110 12.91 -9.33 6.35
N THR A 111 12.56 -8.78 5.18
CA THR A 111 13.38 -7.81 4.45
C THR A 111 12.76 -6.41 4.51
N PRO A 112 13.14 -5.55 5.48
CA PRO A 112 12.51 -4.24 5.69
C PRO A 112 12.60 -3.31 4.48
N GLN A 113 13.71 -3.37 3.72
CA GLN A 113 13.87 -2.56 2.50
C GLN A 113 12.76 -2.84 1.47
N ARG A 114 12.26 -4.08 1.39
CA ARG A 114 11.20 -4.42 0.43
C ARG A 114 9.87 -3.79 0.83
N ASP A 115 9.48 -3.86 2.10
CA ASP A 115 8.27 -3.16 2.57
C ASP A 115 8.38 -1.64 2.40
N LEU A 116 9.55 -1.04 2.69
CA LEU A 116 9.76 0.39 2.43
C LEU A 116 9.60 0.72 0.94
N ASN A 117 10.17 -0.11 0.05
CA ASN A 117 10.05 0.06 -1.39
C ASN A 117 8.61 -0.12 -1.89
N ILE A 118 7.85 -1.08 -1.36
CA ILE A 118 6.43 -1.28 -1.69
C ILE A 118 5.65 0.01 -1.38
N VAL A 119 5.83 0.58 -0.18
CA VAL A 119 5.14 1.82 0.19
C VAL A 119 5.60 2.95 -0.71
N LYS A 120 6.90 3.16 -0.86
CA LYS A 120 7.47 4.27 -1.64
C LYS A 120 7.03 4.22 -3.10
N TYR A 121 7.36 3.16 -3.82
CA TYR A 121 7.05 3.03 -5.24
C TYR A 121 5.55 2.95 -5.51
N GLY A 122 4.79 2.29 -4.63
CA GLY A 122 3.34 2.27 -4.74
C GLY A 122 2.74 3.68 -4.67
N LEU A 123 3.23 4.52 -3.75
CA LEU A 123 2.79 5.91 -3.64
C LEU A 123 3.28 6.79 -4.81
N GLU A 124 4.48 6.56 -5.36
CA GLU A 124 4.95 7.25 -6.56
C GLU A 124 4.01 7.00 -7.75
N VAL A 125 3.71 5.72 -8.02
CA VAL A 125 2.87 5.32 -9.15
C VAL A 125 1.43 5.81 -8.99
N ILE A 126 0.86 5.68 -7.79
CA ILE A 126 -0.50 6.17 -7.51
C ILE A 126 -0.53 7.71 -7.58
N GLY A 127 0.46 8.38 -7.00
CA GLY A 127 0.56 9.84 -6.95
C GLY A 127 0.65 10.48 -8.35
N ALA A 128 1.33 9.80 -9.29
CA ALA A 128 1.46 10.26 -10.67
C ALA A 128 0.11 10.50 -11.37
N VAL A 129 -0.93 9.73 -11.02
CA VAL A 129 -2.28 9.87 -11.60
C VAL A 129 -3.27 10.53 -10.65
N ALA A 130 -3.07 10.46 -9.33
CA ALA A 130 -3.96 11.08 -8.35
C ALA A 130 -3.96 12.62 -8.41
N THR A 131 -2.85 13.22 -8.84
CA THR A 131 -2.72 14.68 -9.03
C THR A 131 -3.52 15.24 -10.21
N SER A 132 -4.12 14.37 -11.03
CA SER A 132 -4.91 14.76 -12.21
C SER A 132 -6.28 15.34 -11.90
N GLY A 133 -6.77 15.18 -10.66
CA GLY A 133 -8.14 15.56 -10.27
C GLY A 133 -9.21 14.51 -10.56
N HIS A 134 -8.86 13.35 -11.13
CA HIS A 134 -9.77 12.24 -11.44
C HIS A 134 -9.69 11.12 -10.40
N ILE A 135 -9.84 11.47 -9.12
CA ILE A 135 -9.62 10.52 -8.02
C ILE A 135 -10.53 9.29 -8.11
N GLU A 136 -11.78 9.46 -8.52
CA GLU A 136 -12.73 8.35 -8.65
C GLU A 136 -12.27 7.31 -9.67
N THR A 137 -11.73 7.75 -10.81
CA THR A 137 -11.15 6.89 -11.86
C THR A 137 -9.93 6.15 -11.33
N VAL A 138 -9.05 6.84 -10.59
CA VAL A 138 -7.87 6.23 -9.96
C VAL A 138 -8.30 5.15 -8.96
N SER A 139 -9.23 5.48 -8.07
CA SER A 139 -9.75 4.56 -7.06
C SER A 139 -10.41 3.33 -7.67
N ALA A 140 -11.22 3.51 -8.72
CA ALA A 140 -11.90 2.40 -9.39
C ALA A 140 -10.94 1.44 -10.11
N ALA A 141 -9.78 1.93 -10.54
CA ALA A 141 -8.76 1.12 -11.23
C ALA A 141 -7.80 0.39 -10.26
N LEU A 142 -7.78 0.76 -8.98
CA LEU A 142 -6.88 0.17 -7.99
C LEU A 142 -7.44 -1.14 -7.40
N SER A 143 -6.57 -2.13 -7.28
CA SER A 143 -6.81 -3.36 -6.53
C SER A 143 -6.92 -3.08 -5.03
N PRO A 144 -8.00 -3.54 -4.36
CA PRO A 144 -8.10 -3.53 -2.90
C PRO A 144 -6.92 -4.23 -2.22
N ASP A 145 -6.47 -5.38 -2.74
CA ASP A 145 -5.34 -6.13 -2.17
C ASP A 145 -4.01 -5.38 -2.26
N ALA A 146 -3.78 -4.67 -3.36
CA ALA A 146 -2.59 -3.82 -3.51
C ALA A 146 -2.63 -2.62 -2.57
N VAL A 147 -3.79 -1.99 -2.39
CA VAL A 147 -3.95 -0.86 -1.46
C VAL A 147 -3.82 -1.33 -0.01
N LEU A 148 -4.39 -2.48 0.35
CA LEU A 148 -4.18 -3.09 1.67
C LEU A 148 -2.70 -3.40 1.89
N THR A 149 -1.97 -3.83 0.87
CA THR A 149 -0.53 -4.11 1.00
C THR A 149 0.25 -2.88 1.48
N LEU A 150 -0.10 -1.67 1.04
CA LEU A 150 0.56 -0.44 1.52
C LEU A 150 0.41 -0.27 3.04
N VAL A 151 -0.76 -0.60 3.59
CA VAL A 151 -1.06 -0.58 5.02
C VAL A 151 -0.20 -1.61 5.76
N LEU A 152 -0.17 -2.86 5.26
CA LEU A 152 0.58 -3.94 5.87
C LEU A 152 2.09 -3.69 5.85
N ALA A 153 2.62 -3.20 4.74
CA ALA A 153 4.03 -2.88 4.57
C ALA A 153 4.48 -1.72 5.47
N ALA A 154 3.69 -0.64 5.54
CA ALA A 154 3.98 0.48 6.44
C ALA A 154 3.97 0.05 7.92
N THR A 155 3.01 -0.80 8.30
CA THR A 155 2.89 -1.34 9.66
C THR A 155 4.09 -2.20 10.03
N ALA A 156 4.46 -3.14 9.16
CA ALA A 156 5.56 -4.07 9.38
C ALA A 156 6.90 -3.31 9.43
N PHE A 157 7.13 -2.36 8.53
CA PHE A 157 8.33 -1.54 8.53
C PHE A 157 8.44 -0.68 9.79
N SER A 158 7.36 0.00 10.19
CA SER A 158 7.34 0.79 11.42
C SER A 158 7.58 -0.07 12.67
N SER A 159 7.03 -1.29 12.70
CA SER A 159 7.27 -2.27 13.77
C SER A 159 8.72 -2.75 13.80
N TYR A 160 9.36 -2.93 12.64
CA TYR A 160 10.78 -3.24 12.56
C TYR A 160 11.67 -2.10 13.08
N GLN A 161 11.24 -0.84 12.93
CA GLN A 161 12.00 0.31 13.42
C GLN A 161 11.99 0.45 14.94
N ALA A 162 10.96 -0.07 15.63
CA ALA A 162 10.90 -0.14 17.10
C ALA A 162 12.06 -0.95 17.70
#